data_AF-A0A917E8V6-F1
#
_entry.id   AF-A0A917E8V6-F1
#
_cell.length_a   1.000
_cell.length_b   1.000
_cell.length_c   1.000
_cell.angle_alpha   90.00
_cell.angle_beta   90.00
_cell.angle_gamma   90.00
#
_symmetry.space_group_name_H-M   'P 1'
#
loop_
_entity.id
_entity.type
_entity.pdbx_description
1 polymer ?
#
loop_
_entity_poly.entity_id
_entity_poly.type
_entity_poly.pdbx_seq_one_letter_code
_entity_poly.pdbx_strand_id
1 'polypeptide(L)' 'MWNSASLVKKIQLQYLMFPEGMGYDKSNDKVRTPRVNLLFSVISMITKAMKEYKKGEPVDFDKFSALVTSADGK' A
#
# COMPACT_ATOMS: atom_id res chain seq x y z
N MET A 1 9.38 -5.56 14.48
CA MET A 1 8.85 -4.48 15.34
C MET A 1 7.76 -4.97 16.30
N TRP A 2 6.75 -5.74 15.87
CA TRP A 2 5.76 -6.34 16.79
C TRP A 2 6.36 -7.42 17.71
N ASN A 3 7.10 -8.38 17.15
CA ASN A 3 7.65 -9.52 17.91
C ASN A 3 8.63 -9.11 19.02
N SER A 4 9.30 -7.97 18.88
CA SER A 4 10.26 -7.44 19.85
C SER A 4 9.69 -6.35 20.77
N ALA A 5 8.43 -5.95 20.61
CA ALA A 5 7.81 -4.91 21.43
C ALA A 5 7.36 -5.45 22.80
N SER A 6 7.55 -4.63 23.84
CA SER A 6 6.99 -4.91 25.17
C SER A 6 5.46 -4.89 25.13
N LEU A 7 4.82 -5.57 26.09
CA LEU A 7 3.36 -5.65 26.18
C LEU A 7 2.71 -4.25 26.20
N VAL A 8 3.26 -3.32 26.97
CA VAL A 8 2.78 -1.93 27.04
C VAL A 8 2.78 -1.27 25.67
N LYS A 9 3.87 -1.40 24.90
CA LYS A 9 3.95 -0.83 23.55
C LYS A 9 2.96 -1.47 22.58
N LYS A 10 2.71 -2.78 22.71
CA LYS A 10 1.71 -3.49 21.91
C LYS A 10 0.29 -3.00 22.21
N ILE A 11 -0.04 -2.80 23.49
CA ILE A 11 -1.33 -2.28 23.93
C ILE A 11 -1.51 -0.84 23.45
N GLN A 12 -0.50 0.02 23.60
CA GLN A 12 -0.54 1.40 23.09
C GLN A 12 -0.77 1.44 21.58
N LEU A 13 -0.07 0.59 20.83
CA LEU A 13 -0.28 0.48 19.39
C LEU A 13 -1.68 -0.03 19.03
N GLN A 14 -2.22 -0.98 19.79
CA GLN A 14 -3.59 -1.46 19.61
C GLN A 14 -4.62 -0.35 19.86
N TYR A 15 -4.50 0.43 20.94
CA TYR A 15 -5.42 1.55 21.19
C TYR A 15 -5.28 2.68 20.16
N LEU A 16 -4.05 2.95 19.70
CA LEU A 16 -3.82 3.92 18.62
C LEU A 16 -4.52 3.48 17.33
N MET A 17 -4.47 2.18 17.02
CA MET A 17 -5.10 1.63 15.81
C MET A 17 -6.59 1.34 15.99
N PHE A 18 -7.08 1.07 17.20
CA PHE A 18 -8.45 0.67 17.44
C PHE A 18 -8.91 1.25 18.78
N PRO A 19 -9.27 2.55 18.83
CA PRO A 19 -9.61 3.22 20.07
C PRO A 19 -10.89 2.67 20.71
N GLU A 20 -11.81 2.15 19.90
CA GLU A 20 -13.02 1.45 20.36
C GLU A 20 -12.77 -0.03 20.72
N GLY A 21 -11.52 -0.49 20.63
CA GLY A 21 -11.11 -1.86 20.94
C GLY A 21 -11.36 -2.87 19.82
N MET A 22 -11.16 -4.15 20.18
CA MET A 22 -11.34 -5.29 19.29
C MET A 22 -12.12 -6.39 20.03
N GLY A 23 -13.08 -7.00 19.36
CA GLY A 23 -13.81 -8.17 19.83
C GLY A 23 -13.35 -9.44 19.11
N TYR A 24 -13.64 -10.60 19.69
CA TYR A 24 -13.38 -11.88 19.06
C TYR A 24 -14.69 -12.64 18.86
N ASP A 25 -15.00 -12.90 17.60
CA ASP A 25 -16.14 -13.69 17.15
C ASP A 25 -15.75 -15.17 17.16
N LYS A 26 -16.06 -15.86 18.27
CA LYS A 26 -15.73 -17.26 18.49
C LYS A 26 -16.36 -18.20 17.45
N SER A 27 -17.57 -17.90 16.98
CA SER A 27 -18.29 -18.74 16.03
C SER A 27 -17.63 -18.72 14.65
N ASN A 28 -17.00 -17.61 14.28
CA ASN A 28 -16.33 -17.44 12.99
C ASN A 28 -14.79 -17.43 13.09
N ASP A 29 -14.23 -17.67 14.28
CA ASP A 29 -12.80 -17.61 14.60
C ASP A 29 -12.12 -16.34 14.07
N LYS A 30 -12.73 -15.17 14.31
CA LYS A 30 -12.27 -13.90 13.75
C LYS A 30 -12.23 -12.78 14.76
N VAL A 31 -11.16 -11.99 14.70
CA VAL A 31 -11.08 -10.70 15.40
C VAL A 31 -11.86 -9.66 14.59
N ARG A 32 -12.74 -8.92 15.26
CA ARG A 32 -13.58 -7.88 14.66
C ARG A 32 -13.39 -6.57 15.40
N THR A 33 -13.49 -5.47 14.67
CA THR A 33 -13.48 -4.13 15.24
C THR A 33 -14.83 -3.47 14.96
N PRO A 34 -15.36 -2.63 15.86
CA PRO A 34 -16.65 -1.97 15.64
C PRO A 34 -16.68 -1.12 14.37
N ARG A 35 -15.51 -0.57 13.99
CA ARG A 35 -15.30 0.21 12.77
C ARG A 35 -13.94 -0.13 12.15
N VAL A 36 -13.83 0.06 10.84
CA VAL A 36 -12.54 0.07 10.14
C VAL A 36 -11.76 1.34 10.54
N ASN A 37 -10.50 1.20 10.97
CA ASN A 37 -9.66 2.38 11.22
C ASN A 37 -9.41 3.14 9.90
N LEU A 38 -9.70 4.43 9.91
CA LEU A 38 -9.44 5.37 8.81
C LEU A 38 -8.01 5.30 8.27
N LEU A 39 -7.02 5.03 9.11
CA LEU A 39 -5.62 4.83 8.71
C LEU A 39 -5.47 3.76 7.62
N PHE A 40 -6.19 2.63 7.74
CA PHE A 40 -6.13 1.59 6.71
C PHE A 40 -6.74 2.05 5.39
N SER A 41 -7.78 2.90 5.44
CA SER A 41 -8.35 3.52 4.25
C SER A 41 -7.34 4.46 3.58
N VAL A 42 -6.63 5.28 4.38
CA VAL A 42 -5.59 6.19 3.88
C VAL A 42 -4.43 5.40 3.26
N ILE A 43 -3.94 4.35 3.92
CA ILE A 43 -2.87 3.48 3.38
C ILE A 43 -3.31 2.87 2.05
N SER A 44 -4.54 2.38 1.96
CA SER A 44 -5.08 1.80 0.72
C SER A 44 -5.16 2.84 -0.40
N MET A 45 -5.64 4.05 -0.09
CA MET A 45 -5.72 5.17 -1.03
C MET A 45 -4.34 5.56 -1.55
N ILE A 46 -3.36 5.72 -0.67
CA ILE A 46 -1.96 6.04 -1.03
C ILE A 46 -1.36 4.92 -1.89
N THR A 47 -1.55 3.66 -1.49
CA THR A 47 -1.05 2.50 -2.24
C THR A 47 -1.62 2.46 -3.66
N LYS A 48 -2.91 2.79 -3.82
CA LYS A 48 -3.55 2.87 -5.13
C LYS A 48 -2.96 4.01 -5.96
N ALA A 49 -2.84 5.21 -5.40
CA ALA A 49 -2.24 6.35 -6.08
C ALA A 49 -0.80 6.06 -6.55
N MET A 50 0.00 5.39 -5.72
CA MET A 50 1.37 4.97 -6.08
C MET A 50 1.41 3.93 -7.20
N LYS A 51 0.45 3.00 -7.26
CA LYS A 51 0.35 2.03 -8.35
C LYS A 51 0.04 2.70 -9.68
N GLU A 52 -0.87 3.68 -9.70
CA GLU A 52 -1.18 4.46 -10.89
C GLU A 52 0.03 5.31 -11.34
N TYR A 53 0.80 5.89 -10.40
CA TYR A 53 2.02 6.63 -10.73
C TYR A 53 3.11 5.76 -11.37
N LYS A 54 3.24 4.50 -10.93
CA LYS A 54 4.19 3.54 -11.54
C LYS A 54 3.73 3.03 -12.91
N LYS A 55 2.49 3.26 -13.29
CA LYS A 55 1.90 2.86 -14.56
C LYS A 55 2.16 3.92 -15.63
N GLY A 56 3.36 4.50 -15.63
CA GLY A 56 3.76 5.63 -16.47
C GLY A 56 3.26 5.52 -17.91
N GLU A 57 3.12 6.65 -18.61
CA GLU A 57 2.67 6.65 -20.00
C GLU A 57 3.40 5.55 -20.78
N PRO A 58 2.66 4.68 -21.51
CA PRO A 58 3.31 3.65 -22.29
C PRO A 58 4.26 4.33 -23.26
N VAL A 59 5.55 4.24 -22.97
CA VAL A 59 6.59 4.72 -23.87
C VAL A 59 6.57 3.79 -25.05
N ASP A 60 6.00 4.27 -26.14
CA ASP A 60 6.14 3.64 -27.44
C ASP A 60 7.63 3.70 -27.83
N PHE A 61 8.35 2.61 -27.56
CA PHE A 61 9.78 2.49 -27.87
C PHE A 61 10.04 2.60 -29.37
N ASP A 62 9.04 2.34 -30.22
CA ASP A 62 9.17 2.45 -31.67
C ASP A 62 9.30 3.92 -32.12
N LYS A 63 8.82 4.89 -31.32
CA LYS A 63 9.04 6.33 -31.59
C LYS A 63 10.51 6.76 -31.46
N PHE A 64 11.29 6.09 -30.60
CA PHE A 64 12.71 6.40 -30.43
C PHE A 64 13.60 5.67 -31.44
N SER A 65 13.10 4.59 -32.05
CA SER A 65 13.84 3.81 -33.06
C SER A 65 13.89 4.50 -34.44
N ALA A 66 13.00 5.46 -34.70
CA ALA A 66 12.94 6.22 -35.95
C ALA A 66 14.04 7.30 -36.10
N LEU A 67 14.86 7.54 -35.08
CA LEU A 67 15.93 8.56 -35.12
C LEU A 67 17.32 8.01 -35.44
N VAL A 68 17.45 6.71 -35.75
CA VAL A 68 18.68 6.17 -36.35
C VAL A 68 18.52 6.19 -37.87
N THR A 69 18.47 7.38 -38.45
CA THR A 69 18.71 7.55 -39.88
C THR A 69 19.52 8.81 -40.11
N SER A 70 20.82 8.63 -40.30
CA SER A 70 21.69 9.53 -41.05
C SER A 70 22.95 8.71 -41.36
N ALA A 71 23.07 8.14 -42.56
CA ALA A 71 23.54 8.75 -43.80
C ALA A 71 25.08 8.76 -43.88
N ASP A 72 25.56 8.45 -45.10
CA ASP A 72 26.95 8.38 -45.59
C ASP A 72 27.64 7.02 -45.40
N GLY A 73 28.19 6.37 -46.43
CA GLY A 73 28.49 6.80 -47.80
C GLY A 73 29.58 5.85 -48.33
N LYS A 74 29.62 5.67 -49.66
CA LYS A 74 30.56 4.82 -50.40
C LYS A 74 32.03 4.98 -50.01
#